data_AF-A0A7J2HPS0-F1
#
_entry.id   AF-A0A7J2HPS0-F1
#
_cell.length_a   1.000
_cell.length_b   1.000
_cell.length_c   1.000
_cell.angle_alpha   90.00
_cell.angle_beta   90.00
_cell.angle_gamma   90.00
#
_symmetry.space_group_name_H-M   'P 1'
#
loop_
_entity.id
_entity.type
_entity.pdbx_description
1 polymer ?
#
loop_
_entity_poly.entity_id
_entity_poly.type
_entity_poly.pdbx_seq_one_letter_code
_entity_poly.pdbx_strand_id
1 'polypeptide(L)'
;MSFRETLDKAISLLCRKKVPYARDPLLIEYFRRSFDNSPPIRPYHLDYPNDDILRLIVDRECELYLEAKYDGTHIQFSKYGIFKHDGKPISNEQLAGLMHICLDNPSLVSRIFRAVEKGYVIEVELFGKYYTPMGFHLTYDRLYDLTVFEVGLNGKWIPPPEKYILLKELKLPYPSYCAIKPRDVEELRRKLSEIAGRDEYFEGAVAKTRLVDTSGYRVKQFVKDGLIAFKVKVKEPKIKFRKTRVKRRTKREIRIGGALAKEINDELLKLYSENRGIFSSPRNIPRIINYILDYLRNAHPHLLEGVEEKDLKRYIAGKALEIIRGKFR
;
A
#
# COMPACT_ATOMS: atom_id res chain seq x y z
N MET A 1 -11.22 12.27 -0.93
CA MET A 1 -10.35 12.78 0.15
C MET A 1 -9.58 13.94 -0.44
N SER A 2 -9.64 15.11 0.18
CA SER A 2 -8.99 16.31 -0.35
C SER A 2 -7.49 16.35 0.00
N PHE A 3 -6.75 17.22 -0.68
CA PHE A 3 -5.35 17.52 -0.37
C PHE A 3 -5.11 17.80 1.13
N ARG A 4 -5.90 18.71 1.72
CA ARG A 4 -5.77 19.10 3.13
C ARG A 4 -6.03 17.92 4.07
N GLU A 5 -7.11 17.17 3.83
CA GLU A 5 -7.44 16.00 4.64
C GLU A 5 -6.34 14.93 4.61
N THR A 6 -5.71 14.70 3.46
CA THR A 6 -4.63 13.72 3.34
C THR A 6 -3.35 14.19 4.02
N LEU A 7 -3.00 15.47 3.89
CA LEU A 7 -1.86 16.09 4.58
C LEU A 7 -2.01 16.05 6.10
N ASP A 8 -3.17 16.45 6.63
CA ASP A 8 -3.44 16.44 8.07
C ASP A 8 -3.36 15.03 8.65
N LYS A 9 -3.86 14.03 7.91
CA LYS A 9 -3.75 12.61 8.29
C LYS A 9 -2.31 12.10 8.27
N ALA A 10 -1.48 12.57 7.34
CA ALA A 10 -0.06 12.21 7.27
C ALA A 10 0.70 12.75 8.49
N ILE A 11 0.49 14.03 8.80
CA ILE A 11 1.06 14.69 9.99
C ILE A 11 0.58 14.00 11.27
N SER A 12 -0.73 13.76 11.40
CA SER A 12 -1.29 13.06 12.56
C SER A 12 -0.72 11.64 12.73
N LEU A 13 -0.44 10.93 11.64
CA LEU A 13 0.22 9.63 11.68
C LEU A 13 1.64 9.72 12.24
N LEU A 14 2.45 10.67 11.75
CA LEU A 14 3.82 10.89 12.20
C LEU A 14 3.88 11.30 13.67
N CYS A 15 3.04 12.25 14.09
CA CYS A 15 2.94 12.68 15.48
C CYS A 15 2.57 11.52 16.42
N ARG A 16 1.57 10.70 16.06
CA ARG A 16 1.18 9.53 16.87
C ARG A 16 2.30 8.49 16.98
N LYS A 17 3.10 8.32 15.93
CA LYS A 17 4.26 7.42 15.94
C LYS A 17 5.51 8.05 16.57
N LYS A 18 5.46 9.32 16.97
CA LYS A 18 6.63 10.09 17.46
C LYS A 18 7.80 10.09 16.46
N VAL A 19 7.48 10.11 15.16
CA VAL A 19 8.48 10.15 14.08
C VAL A 19 8.71 11.61 13.67
N PRO A 20 9.95 12.10 13.69
CA PRO A 20 10.25 13.46 13.28
C PRO A 20 10.08 13.61 11.77
N TYR A 21 9.73 14.81 11.29
CA TYR A 21 9.44 15.04 9.88
C TYR A 21 9.68 16.50 9.48
N ALA A 22 9.84 16.73 8.18
CA ALA A 22 9.91 18.06 7.59
C ALA A 22 8.70 18.33 6.68
N ARG A 23 8.22 19.57 6.68
CA ARG A 23 7.22 20.06 5.71
C ARG A 23 7.94 20.74 4.56
N ASP A 24 8.63 19.94 3.74
CA ASP A 24 9.36 20.47 2.60
C ASP A 24 8.40 21.15 1.60
N PRO A 25 8.59 22.44 1.27
CA PRO A 25 7.66 23.15 0.40
C PRO A 25 7.52 22.55 -1.00
N LEU A 26 8.60 22.00 -1.57
CA LEU A 26 8.56 21.36 -2.89
C LEU A 26 7.74 20.06 -2.82
N LEU A 27 7.96 19.23 -1.80
CA LEU A 27 7.16 18.02 -1.60
C LEU A 27 5.65 18.35 -1.51
N ILE A 28 5.29 19.35 -0.72
CA ILE A 28 3.89 19.74 -0.52
C ILE A 28 3.28 20.29 -1.82
N GLU A 29 4.02 21.10 -2.57
CA GLU A 29 3.56 21.65 -3.85
C GLU A 29 3.35 20.54 -4.89
N TYR A 30 4.30 19.62 -5.06
CA TYR A 30 4.15 18.50 -5.99
C TYR A 30 3.04 17.53 -5.55
N PHE A 31 2.86 17.32 -4.24
CA PHE A 31 1.73 16.55 -3.72
C PHE A 31 0.38 17.23 -4.00
N ARG A 32 0.30 18.55 -3.90
CA ARG A 32 -0.90 19.33 -4.23
C ARG A 32 -1.27 19.15 -5.70
N ARG A 33 -0.30 19.27 -6.62
CA ARG A 33 -0.52 19.10 -8.06
C ARG A 33 -1.13 17.75 -8.42
N SER A 34 -0.85 16.70 -7.65
CA SER A 34 -1.41 15.36 -7.88
C SER A 34 -2.94 15.32 -7.90
N PHE A 35 -3.62 16.23 -7.20
CA PHE A 35 -5.08 16.26 -7.12
C PHE A 35 -5.74 16.82 -8.38
N ASP A 36 -4.99 17.60 -9.16
CA ASP A 36 -5.50 18.29 -10.35
C ASP A 36 -4.94 17.68 -11.65
N ASN A 37 -4.08 16.67 -11.55
CA ASN A 37 -3.33 16.11 -12.67
C ASN A 37 -3.34 14.57 -12.67
N SER A 38 -2.72 13.99 -13.70
CA SER A 38 -2.52 12.55 -13.86
C SER A 38 -1.05 12.25 -14.17
N PRO A 39 -0.55 11.03 -13.87
CA PRO A 39 0.83 10.67 -14.16
C PRO A 39 1.09 10.66 -15.68
N PRO A 40 2.27 11.15 -16.13
CA PRO A 40 2.63 11.20 -17.55
C PRO A 40 2.91 9.83 -18.16
N ILE A 41 3.38 8.87 -17.36
CA ILE A 41 3.53 7.48 -17.78
C ILE A 41 2.55 6.66 -16.95
N ARG A 42 1.73 5.85 -17.63
CA ARG A 42 0.74 5.04 -16.93
C ARG A 42 1.47 4.00 -16.07
N PRO A 43 1.14 3.91 -14.78
CA PRO A 43 1.62 2.81 -13.96
C PRO A 43 1.27 1.46 -14.58
N TYR A 44 2.12 0.46 -14.34
CA TYR A 44 1.91 -0.88 -14.84
C TYR A 44 2.06 -1.93 -13.76
N HIS A 45 1.38 -3.05 -13.97
CA HIS A 45 1.54 -4.25 -13.14
C HIS A 45 2.60 -5.18 -13.72
N LEU A 46 3.34 -5.88 -12.84
CA LEU A 46 4.29 -6.92 -13.20
C LEU A 46 3.69 -8.31 -13.00
N ASP A 47 3.68 -9.10 -14.05
CA ASP A 47 3.18 -10.47 -14.03
C ASP A 47 4.30 -11.49 -13.86
N TYR A 48 3.94 -12.71 -13.47
CA TYR A 48 4.89 -13.83 -13.45
C TYR A 48 5.22 -14.25 -14.89
N PRO A 49 6.46 -14.66 -15.18
CA PRO A 49 6.83 -15.09 -16.51
C PRO A 49 6.03 -16.33 -16.92
N ASN A 50 5.63 -16.37 -18.20
CA ASN A 50 5.16 -17.57 -18.87
C ASN A 50 6.27 -18.14 -19.79
N ASP A 51 6.04 -19.29 -20.40
CA ASP A 51 7.04 -19.92 -21.25
C ASP A 51 7.36 -19.09 -22.50
N ASP A 52 6.37 -18.36 -23.03
CA ASP A 52 6.53 -17.52 -24.22
C ASP A 52 7.51 -16.36 -23.96
N ILE A 53 7.47 -15.73 -22.77
CA ILE A 53 8.46 -14.68 -22.47
C ILE A 53 9.85 -15.25 -22.27
N LEU A 54 9.99 -16.43 -21.67
CA LEU A 54 11.31 -17.05 -21.48
C LEU A 54 11.94 -17.43 -22.82
N ARG A 55 11.14 -17.99 -23.74
CA ARG A 55 11.58 -18.28 -25.11
C ARG A 55 12.00 -17.01 -25.84
N LEU A 56 11.17 -15.95 -25.80
CA LEU A 56 11.51 -14.67 -26.43
C LEU A 56 12.88 -14.15 -25.97
N ILE A 57 13.14 -14.17 -24.65
CA ILE A 57 14.41 -13.70 -24.09
C ILE A 57 15.60 -14.48 -24.66
N VAL A 58 15.47 -15.79 -24.79
CA VAL A 58 16.54 -16.66 -25.31
C VAL A 58 16.70 -16.50 -26.81
N ASP A 59 15.61 -16.62 -27.58
CA ASP A 59 15.61 -16.57 -29.04
C ASP A 59 16.11 -15.23 -29.58
N ARG A 60 15.86 -14.14 -28.84
CA ARG A 60 16.34 -12.78 -29.17
C ARG A 60 17.62 -12.41 -28.44
N GLU A 61 18.26 -13.36 -27.77
CA GLU A 61 19.52 -13.20 -27.05
C GLU A 61 19.53 -11.99 -26.11
N CYS A 62 18.41 -11.76 -25.43
CA CYS A 62 18.24 -10.59 -24.57
C CYS A 62 19.11 -10.70 -23.33
N GLU A 63 19.85 -9.64 -23.03
CA GLU A 63 20.44 -9.46 -21.71
C GLU A 63 19.35 -9.02 -20.71
N LEU A 64 19.21 -9.74 -19.61
CA LEU A 64 18.28 -9.46 -18.53
C LEU A 64 19.01 -8.83 -17.35
N TYR A 65 18.40 -7.78 -16.80
CA TYR A 65 18.82 -7.14 -15.56
C TYR A 65 17.81 -7.51 -14.48
N LEU A 66 18.26 -8.29 -13.50
CA LEU A 66 17.43 -8.72 -12.37
C LEU A 66 17.66 -7.78 -11.21
N GLU A 67 16.66 -6.98 -10.88
CA GLU A 67 16.68 -6.04 -9.75
C GLU A 67 16.11 -6.68 -8.48
N ALA A 68 16.72 -6.39 -7.34
CA ALA A 68 16.15 -6.73 -6.03
C ALA A 68 14.74 -6.14 -5.88
N LYS A 69 13.77 -6.98 -5.51
CA LYS A 69 12.39 -6.56 -5.34
C LYS A 69 12.14 -6.17 -3.88
N TYR A 70 12.28 -4.88 -3.61
CA TYR A 70 11.93 -4.28 -2.33
C TYR A 70 10.44 -4.47 -2.00
N ASP A 71 10.17 -4.67 -0.71
CA ASP A 71 8.85 -4.71 -0.07
C ASP A 71 8.42 -3.31 0.42
N GLY A 72 7.75 -2.56 -0.45
CA GLY A 72 7.23 -1.25 -0.14
C GLY A 72 5.99 -0.93 -0.96
N THR A 73 5.84 0.35 -1.30
CA THR A 73 4.83 0.76 -2.27
C THR A 73 5.43 1.67 -3.33
N HIS A 74 5.02 1.42 -4.56
CA HIS A 74 5.33 2.20 -5.75
C HIS A 74 4.72 3.62 -5.70
N ILE A 75 5.58 4.62 -5.95
CA ILE A 75 5.27 6.03 -6.10
C ILE A 75 5.96 6.61 -7.35
N GLN A 76 5.21 7.37 -8.16
CA GLN A 76 5.73 8.10 -9.32
C GLN A 76 5.89 9.59 -9.00
N PHE A 77 7.07 10.14 -9.28
CA PHE A 77 7.35 11.57 -9.27
C PHE A 77 7.44 12.10 -10.70
N SER A 78 6.78 13.22 -10.97
CA SER A 78 6.83 13.89 -12.27
C SER A 78 6.52 15.37 -12.13
N LYS A 79 6.71 16.16 -13.21
CA LYS A 79 6.39 17.60 -13.22
C LYS A 79 4.94 17.91 -12.83
N TYR A 80 4.04 16.95 -13.05
CA TYR A 80 2.61 17.03 -12.79
C TYR A 80 2.20 16.65 -11.36
N GLY A 81 3.10 16.07 -10.57
CA GLY A 81 2.82 15.68 -9.19
C GLY A 81 3.42 14.33 -8.79
N ILE A 82 2.93 13.82 -7.66
CA ILE A 82 3.36 12.57 -7.02
C ILE A 82 2.18 11.59 -6.92
N PHE A 83 2.30 10.44 -7.57
CA PHE A 83 1.19 9.51 -7.81
C PHE A 83 1.48 8.11 -7.30
N LYS A 84 0.42 7.34 -7.05
CA LYS A 84 0.47 5.90 -6.78
C LYS A 84 0.57 5.09 -8.06
N HIS A 85 0.79 3.79 -7.89
CA HIS A 85 0.63 2.76 -8.92
C HIS A 85 -0.77 2.70 -9.59
N ASP A 86 -1.81 3.34 -9.05
CA ASP A 86 -3.13 3.42 -9.67
C ASP A 86 -3.43 4.79 -10.29
N GLY A 87 -2.41 5.66 -10.36
CA GLY A 87 -2.47 7.01 -10.90
C GLY A 87 -3.14 8.04 -10.00
N LYS A 88 -3.63 7.66 -8.81
CA LYS A 88 -4.19 8.60 -7.85
C LYS A 88 -3.09 9.30 -7.04
N PRO A 89 -3.39 10.41 -6.34
CA PRO A 89 -2.50 10.98 -5.34
C PRO A 89 -2.04 9.93 -4.32
N ILE A 90 -0.79 10.08 -3.86
CA ILE A 90 -0.21 9.26 -2.78
C ILE A 90 -1.07 9.30 -1.50
N SER A 91 -1.02 8.21 -0.73
CA SER A 91 -1.78 8.08 0.51
C SER A 91 -1.15 8.93 1.61
N ASN A 92 -1.89 9.12 2.71
CA ASN A 92 -1.34 9.78 3.90
C ASN A 92 -0.15 9.00 4.49
N GLU A 93 -0.08 7.68 4.33
CA GLU A 93 1.06 6.87 4.80
C GLU A 93 2.29 7.06 3.91
N GLN A 94 2.09 7.10 2.60
CA GLN A 94 3.15 7.37 1.63
C GLN A 94 3.70 8.80 1.81
N LEU A 95 2.81 9.79 1.94
CA LEU A 95 3.21 11.16 2.21
C LEU A 95 3.96 11.29 3.54
N ALA A 96 3.50 10.60 4.60
CA ALA A 96 4.20 10.58 5.88
C ALA A 96 5.65 10.05 5.74
N GLY A 97 5.84 8.97 4.98
CA GLY A 97 7.17 8.43 4.70
C GLY A 97 8.06 9.43 3.97
N LEU A 98 7.54 10.09 2.93
CA LEU A 98 8.29 11.11 2.18
C LEU A 98 8.64 12.33 3.05
N MET A 99 7.74 12.79 3.92
CA MET A 99 8.00 13.90 4.85
C MET A 99 9.09 13.56 5.89
N HIS A 100 9.18 12.30 6.31
CA HIS A 100 10.28 11.84 7.15
C HIS A 100 11.60 11.82 6.35
N ILE A 101 11.60 11.28 5.13
CA ILE A 101 12.79 11.24 4.27
C ILE A 101 13.30 12.65 3.92
N CYS A 102 12.40 13.65 3.80
CA CYS A 102 12.82 15.05 3.63
C CYS A 102 13.65 15.58 4.80
N LEU A 103 13.39 15.10 6.01
CA LEU A 103 14.17 15.47 7.20
C LEU A 103 15.48 14.65 7.28
N ASP A 104 15.38 13.34 7.10
CA ASP A 104 16.49 12.40 7.29
C ASP A 104 17.54 12.48 6.15
N ASN A 105 17.09 12.68 4.92
CA ASN A 105 17.93 12.76 3.74
C ASN A 105 17.44 13.82 2.74
N PRO A 106 17.53 15.12 3.08
CA PRO A 106 17.07 16.22 2.22
C PRO A 106 17.77 16.25 0.84
N SER A 107 19.02 15.79 0.79
CA SER A 107 19.80 15.73 -0.45
C SER A 107 19.23 14.73 -1.47
N LEU A 108 18.67 13.62 -1.00
CA LEU A 108 18.02 12.62 -1.85
C LEU A 108 16.77 13.19 -2.50
N VAL A 109 15.90 13.80 -1.69
CA VAL A 109 14.67 14.42 -2.16
C VAL A 109 14.96 15.55 -3.15
N SER A 110 15.97 16.39 -2.85
CA SER A 110 16.42 17.45 -3.75
C SER A 110 16.89 16.91 -5.12
N ARG A 111 17.62 15.78 -5.13
CA ARG A 111 18.07 15.14 -6.39
C ARG A 111 16.89 14.62 -7.21
N ILE A 112 15.88 14.03 -6.56
CA ILE A 112 14.66 13.58 -7.24
C ILE A 112 13.94 14.77 -7.89
N PHE A 113 13.71 15.86 -7.15
CA PHE A 113 13.03 17.03 -7.72
C PHE A 113 13.83 17.69 -8.85
N ARG A 114 15.16 17.78 -8.74
CA ARG A 114 16.00 18.26 -9.86
C ARG A 114 15.90 17.37 -11.10
N ALA A 115 15.79 16.06 -10.94
CA ALA A 115 15.55 15.16 -12.08
C ALA A 115 14.17 15.42 -12.70
N VAL A 116 13.15 15.61 -11.87
CA VAL A 116 11.80 15.95 -12.32
C VAL A 116 11.75 17.28 -13.07
N GLU A 117 12.46 18.30 -12.60
CA GLU A 117 12.58 19.61 -13.27
C GLU A 117 13.23 19.50 -14.65
N LYS A 118 14.16 18.56 -14.83
CA LYS A 118 14.77 18.23 -16.13
C LYS A 118 13.83 17.44 -17.06
N GLY A 119 12.61 17.16 -16.63
CA GLY A 119 11.59 16.45 -17.42
C GLY A 119 11.57 14.93 -17.21
N TYR A 120 12.39 14.39 -16.31
CA TYR A 120 12.35 12.97 -15.99
C TYR A 120 11.10 12.60 -15.18
N VAL A 121 10.65 11.37 -15.38
CA VAL A 121 9.65 10.68 -14.56
C VAL A 121 10.42 9.68 -13.69
N ILE A 122 10.24 9.72 -12.39
CA ILE A 122 11.01 8.92 -11.43
C ILE A 122 10.06 7.99 -10.69
N GLU A 123 10.25 6.68 -10.84
CA GLU A 123 9.50 5.68 -10.09
C GLU A 123 10.32 5.17 -8.92
N VAL A 124 9.75 5.30 -7.72
CA VAL A 124 10.39 4.89 -6.48
C VAL A 124 9.58 3.83 -5.77
N GLU A 125 10.28 2.94 -5.09
CA GLU A 125 9.69 2.11 -4.05
C GLU A 125 9.93 2.82 -2.71
N LEU A 126 8.86 3.20 -2.01
CA LEU A 126 8.93 3.67 -0.63
C LEU A 126 8.82 2.47 0.31
N PHE A 127 9.80 2.27 1.19
CA PHE A 127 9.86 1.14 2.12
C PHE A 127 10.50 1.57 3.45
N GLY A 128 10.80 0.62 4.34
CA GLY A 128 11.56 0.84 5.58
C GLY A 128 10.95 0.08 6.76
N LYS A 129 11.58 0.21 7.93
CA LYS A 129 11.16 -0.48 9.16
C LYS A 129 9.71 -0.24 9.53
N TYR A 130 9.21 0.97 9.32
CA TYR A 130 7.82 1.36 9.60
C TYR A 130 6.90 1.29 8.39
N TYR A 131 7.42 0.83 7.25
CA TYR A 131 6.70 0.77 5.98
C TYR A 131 7.13 -0.44 5.14
N THR A 132 6.74 -1.62 5.59
CA THR A 132 7.10 -2.92 4.99
C THR A 132 5.85 -3.80 4.89
N PRO A 133 5.08 -3.68 3.78
CA PRO A 133 3.79 -4.36 3.66
C PRO A 133 3.82 -5.88 3.80
N MET A 134 4.94 -6.55 3.52
CA MET A 134 5.09 -8.00 3.62
C MET A 134 6.08 -8.41 4.74
N GLY A 135 6.68 -7.43 5.40
CA GLY A 135 7.56 -7.60 6.54
C GLY A 135 9.02 -7.93 6.19
N PHE A 136 9.44 -7.80 4.93
CA PHE A 136 10.82 -8.10 4.55
C PHE A 136 11.84 -7.10 5.12
N HIS A 137 11.39 -5.87 5.44
CA HIS A 137 12.25 -4.78 5.95
C HIS A 137 12.03 -4.48 7.45
N LEU A 138 11.49 -5.42 8.25
CA LEU A 138 11.26 -5.21 9.69
C LEU A 138 12.53 -4.89 10.50
N THR A 139 13.69 -5.36 10.02
CA THR A 139 15.00 -5.14 10.63
C THR A 139 15.83 -4.11 9.86
N TYR A 140 15.22 -3.34 8.96
CA TYR A 140 15.93 -2.31 8.20
C TYR A 140 16.33 -1.14 9.11
N ASP A 141 17.49 -0.55 8.86
CA ASP A 141 18.07 0.46 9.75
C ASP A 141 17.25 1.76 9.76
N ARG A 142 16.66 2.10 8.62
CA ARG A 142 15.86 3.32 8.46
C ARG A 142 14.37 3.09 8.69
N LEU A 143 13.72 4.07 9.33
CA LEU A 143 12.27 4.04 9.57
C LEU A 143 11.49 4.07 8.26
N TYR A 144 11.88 4.98 7.37
CA TYR A 144 11.42 5.09 5.99
C TYR A 144 12.65 5.31 5.11
N ASP A 145 12.66 4.69 3.94
CA ASP A 145 13.66 4.87 2.90
C ASP A 145 13.00 4.74 1.52
N LEU A 146 13.73 5.11 0.48
CA LEU A 146 13.28 4.91 -0.90
C LEU A 146 14.42 4.49 -1.81
N THR A 147 14.05 3.81 -2.89
CA THR A 147 14.96 3.45 -3.98
C THR A 147 14.28 3.71 -5.30
N VAL A 148 15.03 4.19 -6.30
CA VAL A 148 14.52 4.49 -7.63
C VAL A 148 14.66 3.26 -8.50
N PHE A 149 13.55 2.64 -8.88
CA PHE A 149 13.57 1.42 -9.69
C PHE A 149 13.32 1.68 -11.17
N GLU A 150 12.74 2.82 -11.56
CA GLU A 150 12.52 3.18 -12.96
C GLU A 150 12.72 4.67 -13.21
N VAL A 151 13.21 5.00 -14.41
CA VAL A 151 13.29 6.38 -14.90
C VAL A 151 12.67 6.43 -16.29
N GLY A 152 11.84 7.43 -16.53
CA GLY A 152 11.22 7.68 -17.83
C GLY A 152 11.53 9.08 -18.36
N LEU A 153 11.46 9.23 -19.67
CA LEU A 153 11.58 10.49 -20.38
C LEU A 153 10.67 10.45 -21.61
N ASN A 154 10.01 11.56 -21.93
CA ASN A 154 9.13 11.68 -23.10
C ASN A 154 8.06 10.58 -23.20
N GLY A 155 7.46 10.22 -22.05
CA GLY A 155 6.38 9.23 -21.98
C GLY A 155 6.82 7.77 -22.08
N LYS A 156 8.13 7.48 -22.09
CA LYS A 156 8.69 6.12 -22.18
C LYS A 156 9.67 5.85 -21.06
N TRP A 157 9.79 4.58 -20.66
CA TRP A 157 10.81 4.11 -19.75
C TRP A 157 12.17 4.02 -20.44
N ILE A 158 13.21 4.43 -19.73
CA ILE A 158 14.60 4.26 -20.16
C ILE A 158 14.98 2.81 -19.82
N PRO A 159 15.28 1.95 -20.81
CA PRO A 159 15.61 0.57 -20.53
C PRO A 159 16.99 0.44 -19.86
N PRO A 160 17.30 -0.72 -19.25
CA PRO A 160 18.67 -1.06 -18.94
C PRO A 160 19.50 -1.32 -20.23
N PRO A 161 20.82 -1.07 -20.21
CA PRO A 161 21.61 -0.56 -19.08
C PRO A 161 21.54 0.95 -18.87
N GLU A 162 21.02 1.73 -19.83
CA GLU A 162 21.08 3.20 -19.83
C GLU A 162 20.50 3.83 -18.57
N LYS A 163 19.43 3.25 -18.02
CA LYS A 163 18.84 3.68 -16.76
C LYS A 163 19.86 3.73 -15.61
N TYR A 164 20.71 2.73 -15.47
CA TYR A 164 21.64 2.65 -14.35
C TYR A 164 22.76 3.68 -14.46
N ILE A 165 23.22 3.94 -15.69
CA ILE A 165 24.18 5.01 -15.98
C ILE A 165 23.57 6.35 -15.53
N LEU A 166 22.33 6.64 -15.95
CA LEU A 166 21.63 7.85 -15.58
C LEU A 166 21.39 7.96 -14.06
N LEU A 167 20.95 6.89 -13.39
CA LEU A 167 20.72 6.90 -11.94
C LEU A 167 22.02 7.18 -11.17
N LYS A 168 23.15 6.65 -11.63
CA LYS A 168 24.47 6.94 -11.08
C LYS A 168 24.87 8.40 -11.28
N GLU A 169 24.66 8.96 -12.47
CA GLU A 169 24.91 10.38 -12.76
C GLU A 169 24.05 11.32 -11.92
N LEU A 170 22.77 11.00 -11.76
CA LEU A 170 21.84 11.72 -10.89
C LEU A 170 22.12 11.49 -9.39
N LYS A 171 23.03 10.56 -9.07
CA LYS A 171 23.35 10.09 -7.71
C LYS A 171 22.09 9.66 -6.97
N LEU A 172 21.18 8.96 -7.62
CA LEU A 172 19.96 8.42 -7.01
C LEU A 172 20.19 6.98 -6.56
N PRO A 173 19.64 6.54 -5.40
CA PRO A 173 19.71 5.15 -4.98
C PRO A 173 18.86 4.31 -5.94
N TYR A 174 19.35 3.12 -6.26
CA TYR A 174 18.64 2.16 -7.10
C TYR A 174 18.83 0.73 -6.56
N PRO A 175 17.91 -0.20 -6.85
CA PRO A 175 18.04 -1.58 -6.41
C PRO A 175 19.36 -2.21 -6.87
N SER A 176 19.94 -3.07 -6.03
CA SER A 176 21.00 -3.96 -6.49
C SER A 176 20.50 -4.79 -7.66
N TYR A 177 21.37 -5.05 -8.63
CA TYR A 177 21.02 -5.84 -9.79
C TYR A 177 22.14 -6.77 -10.25
N CYS A 178 21.76 -7.80 -10.99
CA CYS A 178 22.65 -8.70 -11.70
C CYS A 178 22.26 -8.76 -13.17
N ALA A 179 23.21 -8.62 -14.08
CA ALA A 179 23.01 -8.82 -15.51
C ALA A 179 23.28 -10.29 -15.87
N ILE A 180 22.36 -10.90 -16.61
CA ILE A 180 22.53 -12.25 -17.14
C ILE A 180 22.16 -12.28 -18.62
N LYS A 181 22.88 -13.09 -19.38
CA LYS A 181 22.51 -13.47 -20.75
C LYS A 181 22.39 -15.00 -20.80
N PRO A 182 21.18 -15.56 -20.68
CA PRO A 182 20.98 -17.02 -20.68
C PRO A 182 21.22 -17.60 -22.07
N ARG A 183 21.72 -18.85 -22.16
CA ARG A 183 21.90 -19.55 -23.44
C ARG A 183 20.67 -20.34 -23.87
N ASP A 184 19.88 -20.78 -22.90
CA ASP A 184 18.66 -21.55 -23.12
C ASP A 184 17.63 -21.26 -22.01
N VAL A 185 16.42 -21.80 -22.18
CA VAL A 185 15.27 -21.57 -21.27
C VAL A 185 15.50 -22.24 -19.91
N GLU A 186 16.19 -23.37 -19.85
CA GLU A 186 16.45 -24.08 -18.59
C GLU A 186 17.45 -23.31 -17.73
N GLU A 187 18.52 -22.83 -18.34
CA GLU A 187 19.51 -21.95 -17.73
C GLU A 187 18.84 -20.67 -17.23
N LEU A 188 17.96 -20.07 -18.04
CA LEU A 188 17.21 -18.89 -17.64
C LEU A 188 16.37 -19.16 -16.38
N ARG A 189 15.54 -20.22 -16.36
CA ARG A 189 14.72 -20.58 -15.18
C ARG A 189 15.57 -20.77 -13.93
N ARG A 190 16.67 -21.51 -14.05
CA ARG A 190 17.59 -21.76 -12.95
C ARG A 190 18.16 -20.46 -12.40
N LYS A 191 18.70 -19.59 -13.27
CA LYS A 191 19.27 -18.29 -12.88
C LYS A 191 18.23 -17.36 -12.25
N LEU A 192 17.02 -17.29 -12.82
CA LEU A 192 15.91 -16.49 -12.25
C LEU A 192 15.59 -16.93 -10.81
N SER A 193 15.48 -18.24 -10.58
CA SER A 193 15.17 -18.81 -9.26
C SER A 193 16.31 -18.57 -8.26
N GLU A 194 17.54 -18.87 -8.66
CA GLU A 194 18.74 -18.70 -7.83
C GLU A 194 18.90 -17.26 -7.37
N ILE A 195 18.83 -16.29 -8.29
CA ILE A 195 19.01 -14.87 -7.98
C ILE A 195 17.86 -14.35 -7.12
N ALA A 196 16.60 -14.66 -7.47
CA ALA A 196 15.45 -14.24 -6.67
C ALA A 196 15.45 -14.83 -5.25
N GLY A 197 16.16 -15.96 -5.04
CA GLY A 197 16.31 -16.62 -3.76
C GLY A 197 17.31 -15.96 -2.81
N ARG A 198 18.18 -15.08 -3.29
CA ARG A 198 19.22 -14.44 -2.48
C ARG A 198 18.63 -13.47 -1.45
N ASP A 199 19.31 -13.27 -0.32
CA ASP A 199 18.77 -12.50 0.80
C ASP A 199 18.61 -11.01 0.51
N GLU A 200 19.53 -10.45 -0.24
CA GLU A 200 19.51 -9.08 -0.72
C GLU A 200 18.40 -8.81 -1.76
N TYR A 201 17.67 -9.84 -2.21
CA TYR A 201 16.53 -9.72 -3.12
C TYR A 201 15.17 -9.70 -2.40
N PHE A 202 15.14 -9.73 -1.06
CA PHE A 202 13.93 -9.55 -0.24
C PHE A 202 12.73 -10.43 -0.63
N GLU A 203 11.79 -9.92 -1.42
CA GLU A 203 10.62 -10.68 -1.90
C GLU A 203 10.94 -11.53 -3.15
N GLY A 204 11.97 -11.14 -3.92
CA GLY A 204 12.39 -11.79 -5.15
C GLY A 204 13.07 -10.81 -6.12
N ALA A 205 12.95 -11.07 -7.42
CA ALA A 205 13.55 -10.23 -8.44
C ALA A 205 12.50 -9.60 -9.37
N VAL A 206 12.84 -8.46 -9.97
CA VAL A 206 12.17 -7.94 -11.16
C VAL A 206 13.15 -8.04 -12.32
N ALA A 207 12.82 -8.85 -13.32
CA ALA A 207 13.63 -9.01 -14.51
C ALA A 207 13.21 -7.97 -15.55
N LYS A 208 14.19 -7.26 -16.12
CA LYS A 208 13.97 -6.22 -17.12
C LYS A 208 14.95 -6.36 -18.29
N THR A 209 14.48 -6.01 -19.48
CA THR A 209 15.34 -5.84 -20.66
C THR A 209 14.75 -4.80 -21.59
N ARG A 210 15.53 -4.36 -22.57
CA ARG A 210 15.07 -3.49 -23.65
C ARG A 210 13.93 -4.14 -24.42
N LEU A 211 13.01 -3.33 -24.94
CA LEU A 211 12.00 -3.83 -25.86
C LEU A 211 12.65 -4.36 -27.15
N VAL A 212 12.37 -5.62 -27.47
CA VAL A 212 12.76 -6.27 -28.73
C VAL A 212 11.53 -6.58 -29.57
N ASP A 213 11.72 -7.04 -30.81
CA ASP A 213 10.62 -7.53 -31.63
C ASP A 213 9.93 -8.72 -30.94
N THR A 214 8.63 -8.57 -30.72
CA THR A 214 7.78 -9.55 -30.00
C THR A 214 6.88 -10.35 -30.94
N SER A 215 7.03 -10.16 -32.26
CA SER A 215 6.24 -10.85 -33.28
C SER A 215 6.36 -12.36 -33.12
N GLY A 216 5.21 -13.05 -33.05
CA GLY A 216 5.14 -14.50 -32.83
C GLY A 216 5.05 -14.95 -31.38
N TYR A 217 5.10 -14.04 -30.39
CA TYR A 217 5.08 -14.39 -28.96
C TYR A 217 3.87 -13.79 -28.22
N ARG A 218 3.29 -14.53 -27.28
CA ARG A 218 2.17 -14.06 -26.43
C ARG A 218 2.69 -13.39 -25.15
N VAL A 219 3.27 -12.20 -25.33
CA VAL A 219 4.02 -11.48 -24.28
C VAL A 219 3.52 -10.07 -24.00
N LYS A 220 2.35 -9.69 -24.54
CA LYS A 220 1.84 -8.31 -24.49
C LYS A 220 1.73 -7.74 -23.07
N GLN A 221 1.45 -8.58 -22.08
CA GLN A 221 1.39 -8.21 -20.66
C GLN A 221 2.75 -7.82 -20.06
N PHE A 222 3.86 -8.28 -20.64
CA PHE A 222 5.22 -7.99 -20.16
C PHE A 222 5.82 -6.76 -20.85
N VAL A 223 5.28 -6.36 -22.00
CA VAL A 223 5.72 -5.17 -22.75
C VAL A 223 5.22 -3.91 -22.06
N LYS A 224 6.14 -3.05 -21.67
CA LYS A 224 5.92 -1.71 -21.11
C LYS A 224 6.49 -0.69 -22.09
N ASP A 225 6.06 0.57 -21.99
CA ASP A 225 6.48 1.63 -22.92
C ASP A 225 8.01 1.81 -22.90
N GLY A 226 8.73 1.12 -23.81
CA GLY A 226 10.20 1.14 -23.93
C GLY A 226 10.96 -0.08 -23.38
N LEU A 227 10.33 -1.00 -22.65
CA LEU A 227 11.02 -2.16 -22.06
C LEU A 227 10.12 -3.38 -21.89
N ILE A 228 10.72 -4.54 -21.61
CA ILE A 228 10.04 -5.76 -21.18
C ILE A 228 10.33 -5.97 -19.70
N ALA A 229 9.31 -6.25 -18.88
CA ALA A 229 9.48 -6.53 -17.46
C ALA A 229 8.51 -7.56 -16.89
N PHE A 230 9.01 -8.38 -15.97
CA PHE A 230 8.22 -9.37 -15.21
C PHE A 230 8.79 -9.60 -13.81
N LYS A 231 7.98 -10.12 -12.88
CA LYS A 231 8.39 -10.42 -11.50
C LYS A 231 8.68 -11.90 -11.30
N VAL A 232 9.66 -12.19 -10.45
CA VAL A 232 10.00 -13.53 -9.99
C VAL A 232 10.01 -13.50 -8.48
N LYS A 233 9.12 -14.27 -7.83
CA LYS A 233 9.05 -14.37 -6.37
C LYS A 233 9.25 -15.82 -5.96
N VAL A 234 10.17 -16.04 -5.04
CA VAL A 234 10.49 -17.37 -4.50
C VAL A 234 10.43 -17.42 -2.97
N LYS A 235 10.21 -16.26 -2.32
CA LYS A 235 10.12 -16.13 -0.86
C LYS A 235 8.69 -15.89 -0.42
N GLU A 236 8.31 -16.53 0.68
CA GLU A 236 7.02 -16.28 1.33
C GLU A 236 7.05 -14.99 2.17
N PRO A 237 5.89 -14.33 2.36
CA PRO A 237 5.80 -13.14 3.20
C PRO A 237 6.22 -13.46 4.64
N LYS A 238 7.11 -12.65 5.23
CA LYS A 238 7.54 -12.80 6.64
C LYS A 238 6.41 -12.51 7.61
N ILE A 239 5.50 -11.63 7.23
CA ILE A 239 4.24 -11.42 7.95
C ILE A 239 3.18 -12.20 7.18
N LYS A 240 2.66 -13.26 7.80
CA LYS A 240 1.36 -13.80 7.40
C LYS A 240 0.33 -12.74 7.74
N PHE A 241 0.06 -11.85 6.79
CA PHE A 241 -1.25 -11.23 6.75
C PHE A 241 -2.20 -12.41 6.62
N ARG A 242 -2.81 -12.81 7.74
CA ARG A 242 -4.13 -13.40 7.65
C ARG A 242 -4.86 -12.39 6.78
N LYS A 243 -5.08 -12.75 5.52
CA LYS A 243 -6.07 -12.12 4.67
C LYS A 243 -7.37 -12.38 5.42
N THR A 244 -7.60 -11.63 6.49
CA THR A 244 -8.90 -11.07 6.76
C THR A 244 -9.10 -10.26 5.51
N ARG A 245 -9.62 -10.93 4.46
CA ARG A 245 -10.48 -10.30 3.50
C ARG A 245 -11.31 -9.41 4.41
N VAL A 246 -11.07 -8.10 4.31
CA VAL A 246 -12.15 -7.17 4.48
C VAL A 246 -13.06 -7.56 3.32
N LYS A 247 -13.79 -8.68 3.47
CA LYS A 247 -15.11 -8.82 2.90
C LYS A 247 -15.68 -7.46 3.26
N ARG A 248 -16.05 -6.67 2.25
CA ARG A 248 -17.12 -5.70 2.45
C ARG A 248 -18.06 -6.43 3.39
N ARG A 249 -18.14 -5.97 4.65
CA ARG A 249 -19.19 -6.46 5.52
C ARG A 249 -20.41 -5.99 4.77
N THR A 250 -20.97 -6.84 3.91
CA THR A 250 -22.41 -6.98 3.85
C THR A 250 -22.78 -6.97 5.32
N LYS A 251 -23.36 -5.86 5.78
CA LYS A 251 -24.06 -5.84 7.05
C LYS A 251 -24.89 -7.10 7.00
N ARG A 252 -24.48 -8.15 7.71
CA ARG A 252 -25.41 -9.20 8.04
C ARG A 252 -26.46 -8.40 8.81
N GLU A 253 -27.63 -8.21 8.21
CA GLU A 253 -28.73 -7.60 8.92
C GLU A 253 -28.85 -8.37 10.22
N ILE A 254 -28.57 -7.68 11.32
CA ILE A 254 -28.81 -8.23 12.64
C ILE A 254 -30.33 -8.30 12.71
N ARG A 255 -30.89 -9.49 12.42
CA ARG A 255 -32.33 -9.73 12.47
C ARG A 255 -32.73 -9.85 13.93
N ILE A 256 -32.84 -8.71 14.60
CA ILE A 256 -33.53 -8.61 15.88
C ILE A 256 -34.97 -8.21 15.55
N GLY A 257 -35.93 -8.94 16.11
CA GLY A 257 -37.36 -8.63 15.92
C GLY A 257 -37.67 -7.21 16.39
N GLY A 258 -38.63 -6.55 15.73
CA GLY A 258 -38.95 -5.13 16.00
C GLY A 258 -39.28 -4.83 17.46
N ALA A 259 -39.95 -5.75 18.15
CA ALA A 259 -40.27 -5.62 19.58
C ALA A 259 -39.00 -5.60 20.46
N LEU A 260 -38.10 -6.55 20.26
CA LEU A 260 -36.82 -6.61 20.99
C LEU A 260 -35.92 -5.41 20.65
N ALA A 261 -35.90 -4.98 19.39
CA ALA A 261 -35.13 -3.81 18.97
C ALA A 261 -35.61 -2.51 19.63
N LYS A 262 -36.93 -2.37 19.80
CA LYS A 262 -37.56 -1.25 20.50
C LYS A 262 -37.17 -1.27 21.97
N GLU A 263 -37.33 -2.41 22.63
CA GLU A 263 -37.03 -2.57 24.06
C GLU A 263 -35.56 -2.24 24.39
N ILE A 264 -34.63 -2.71 23.56
CA ILE A 264 -33.20 -2.38 23.69
C ILE A 264 -32.96 -0.87 23.58
N ASN A 265 -33.63 -0.20 22.64
CA ASN A 265 -33.44 1.24 22.43
C ASN A 265 -34.01 2.04 23.60
N ASP A 266 -35.20 1.68 24.06
CA ASP A 266 -35.87 2.34 25.18
C ASP A 266 -35.00 2.21 26.45
N GLU A 267 -34.47 1.02 26.72
CA GLU A 267 -33.61 0.80 27.88
C GLU A 267 -32.24 1.49 27.78
N LEU A 268 -31.65 1.54 26.58
CA LEU A 268 -30.43 2.32 26.34
C LEU A 268 -30.64 3.82 26.58
N LEU A 269 -31.80 4.35 26.21
CA LEU A 269 -32.15 5.76 26.44
C LEU A 269 -32.40 6.06 27.91
N LYS A 270 -33.08 5.17 28.64
CA LYS A 270 -33.21 5.26 30.10
C LYS A 270 -31.84 5.29 30.77
N LEU A 271 -30.98 4.31 30.47
CA LEU A 271 -29.62 4.24 31.00
C LEU A 271 -28.80 5.49 30.66
N TYR A 272 -28.96 6.06 29.46
CA TYR A 272 -28.30 7.31 29.08
C TYR A 272 -28.81 8.49 29.92
N SER A 273 -30.11 8.57 30.18
CA SER A 273 -30.71 9.64 30.98
C SER A 273 -30.28 9.57 32.46
N GLU A 274 -30.19 8.36 33.01
CA GLU A 274 -29.84 8.12 34.42
C GLU A 274 -28.33 8.17 34.67
N ASN A 275 -27.52 7.77 33.68
CA ASN A 275 -26.07 7.69 33.81
C ASN A 275 -25.34 8.09 32.53
N ARG A 276 -25.36 9.38 32.18
CA ARG A 276 -24.62 9.90 31.00
C ARG A 276 -23.13 9.54 31.00
N GLY A 277 -22.53 9.41 32.18
CA GLY A 277 -21.11 9.09 32.33
C GLY A 277 -20.71 7.74 31.74
N ILE A 278 -21.61 6.75 31.75
CA ILE A 278 -21.32 5.43 31.16
C ILE A 278 -21.15 5.52 29.63
N PHE A 279 -21.78 6.49 28.96
CA PHE A 279 -21.66 6.75 27.52
C PHE A 279 -20.57 7.78 27.15
N SER A 280 -19.67 8.12 28.07
CA SER A 280 -18.54 9.02 27.78
C SER A 280 -17.43 8.39 26.94
N SER A 281 -17.35 7.06 26.90
CA SER A 281 -16.25 6.34 26.25
C SER A 281 -16.66 4.98 25.68
N PRO A 282 -16.18 4.60 24.47
CA PRO A 282 -16.37 3.26 23.92
C PRO A 282 -15.85 2.12 24.81
N ARG A 283 -14.93 2.40 25.75
CA ARG A 283 -14.42 1.40 26.70
C ARG A 283 -15.50 0.85 27.64
N ASN A 284 -16.60 1.57 27.80
CA ASN A 284 -17.71 1.18 28.67
C ASN A 284 -18.75 0.31 27.97
N ILE A 285 -18.65 0.09 26.65
CA ILE A 285 -19.60 -0.71 25.88
C ILE A 285 -19.82 -2.11 26.48
N PRO A 286 -18.80 -2.85 26.96
CA PRO A 286 -19.03 -4.14 27.63
C PRO A 286 -19.94 -4.04 28.86
N ARG A 287 -19.81 -2.96 29.65
CA ARG A 287 -20.68 -2.72 30.82
C ARG A 287 -22.11 -2.41 30.41
N ILE A 288 -22.29 -1.60 29.38
CA ILE A 288 -23.62 -1.27 28.81
C ILE A 288 -24.29 -2.53 28.27
N ILE A 289 -23.54 -3.38 27.54
CA ILE A 289 -24.05 -4.66 27.04
C ILE A 289 -24.55 -5.53 28.18
N ASN A 290 -23.76 -5.71 29.24
CA ASN A 290 -24.15 -6.56 30.36
C ASN A 290 -25.41 -6.02 31.05
N TYR A 291 -25.48 -4.71 31.30
CA TYR A 291 -26.66 -4.09 31.89
C TYR A 291 -27.94 -4.37 31.09
N ILE A 292 -27.90 -4.14 29.77
CA ILE A 292 -29.07 -4.37 28.90
C ILE A 292 -29.41 -5.85 28.81
N LEU A 293 -28.42 -6.75 28.76
CA LEU A 293 -28.68 -8.20 28.74
C LEU A 293 -29.31 -8.69 30.05
N ASP A 294 -28.82 -8.20 31.18
CA ASP A 294 -29.36 -8.56 32.49
C ASP A 294 -30.79 -8.05 32.65
N TYR A 295 -31.07 -6.81 32.19
CA TYR A 295 -32.43 -6.29 32.10
C TYR A 295 -33.34 -7.19 31.25
N LEU A 296 -32.93 -7.50 30.01
CA LEU A 296 -33.75 -8.29 29.09
C LEU A 296 -34.01 -9.71 29.61
N ARG A 297 -33.02 -10.35 30.25
CA ARG A 297 -33.18 -11.68 30.85
C ARG A 297 -34.18 -11.69 32.00
N ASN A 298 -34.22 -10.62 32.78
CA ASN A 298 -35.07 -10.52 33.96
C ASN A 298 -36.49 -10.04 33.63
N ALA A 299 -36.62 -9.02 32.79
CA ALA A 299 -37.90 -8.37 32.50
C ALA A 299 -38.61 -8.95 31.27
N HIS A 300 -37.85 -9.41 30.25
CA HIS A 300 -38.40 -9.82 28.96
C HIS A 300 -37.77 -11.11 28.40
N PRO A 301 -37.69 -12.21 29.17
CA PRO A 301 -37.02 -13.44 28.73
C PRO A 301 -37.62 -14.02 27.45
N HIS A 302 -38.94 -13.88 27.25
CA HIS A 302 -39.66 -14.33 26.07
C HIS A 302 -39.20 -13.64 24.77
N LEU A 303 -38.66 -12.42 24.84
CA LEU A 303 -38.11 -11.73 23.65
C LEU A 303 -36.75 -12.29 23.21
N LEU A 304 -36.09 -13.07 24.06
CA LEU A 304 -34.77 -13.65 23.81
C LEU A 304 -34.84 -15.03 23.13
N GLU A 305 -36.03 -15.63 23.04
CA GLU A 305 -36.22 -16.95 22.43
C GLU A 305 -35.80 -16.96 20.96
N GLY A 306 -34.91 -17.90 20.61
CA GLY A 306 -34.39 -18.04 19.24
C GLY A 306 -33.41 -16.96 18.79
N VAL A 307 -33.01 -16.03 19.66
CA VAL A 307 -32.03 -14.97 19.35
C VAL A 307 -30.64 -15.36 19.82
N GLU A 308 -29.66 -15.37 18.91
CA GLU A 308 -28.26 -15.59 19.31
C GLU A 308 -27.75 -14.42 20.16
N GLU A 309 -27.29 -14.70 21.38
CA GLU A 309 -26.72 -13.70 22.30
C GLU A 309 -25.59 -12.88 21.64
N LYS A 310 -24.83 -13.49 20.73
CA LYS A 310 -23.77 -12.82 19.97
C LYS A 310 -24.30 -11.69 19.08
N ASP A 311 -25.45 -11.87 18.46
CA ASP A 311 -26.07 -10.88 17.58
C ASP A 311 -26.77 -9.80 18.40
N LEU A 312 -27.35 -10.16 19.55
CA LEU A 312 -27.88 -9.23 20.54
C LEU A 312 -26.79 -8.29 21.09
N LYS A 313 -25.66 -8.84 21.53
CA LYS A 313 -24.48 -8.07 21.98
C LYS A 313 -23.98 -7.10 20.92
N ARG A 314 -23.96 -7.53 19.65
CA ARG A 314 -23.53 -6.68 18.52
C ARG A 314 -24.49 -5.53 18.26
N TYR A 315 -25.80 -5.77 18.37
CA TYR A 315 -26.80 -4.73 18.18
C TYR A 315 -26.75 -3.69 19.29
N ILE A 316 -26.72 -4.13 20.55
CA ILE A 316 -26.58 -3.25 21.73
C ILE A 316 -25.29 -2.42 21.61
N ALA A 317 -24.16 -3.06 21.25
CA ALA A 317 -22.89 -2.36 21.04
C ALA A 317 -22.98 -1.29 19.94
N GLY A 318 -23.66 -1.61 18.83
CA GLY A 318 -23.86 -0.68 17.72
C GLY A 318 -24.67 0.54 18.15
N LYS A 319 -25.76 0.33 18.87
CA LYS A 319 -26.65 1.38 19.38
C LYS A 319 -25.99 2.24 20.45
N ALA A 320 -25.31 1.63 21.42
CA ALA A 320 -24.52 2.36 22.41
C ALA A 320 -23.44 3.24 21.75
N LEU A 321 -22.79 2.75 20.69
CA LEU A 321 -21.79 3.52 19.95
C LEU A 321 -22.41 4.68 19.15
N GLU A 322 -23.65 4.55 18.68
CA GLU A 322 -24.41 5.65 18.07
C GLU A 322 -24.70 6.76 19.10
N ILE A 323 -25.08 6.40 20.33
CA ILE A 323 -25.27 7.33 21.46
C ILE A 323 -23.96 8.06 21.80
N ILE A 324 -22.87 7.31 22.00
CA ILE A 324 -21.54 7.87 22.32
C ILE A 324 -21.08 8.88 21.24
N ARG A 325 -21.46 8.66 19.98
CA ARG A 325 -21.07 9.50 18.84
C ARG A 325 -22.02 10.66 18.56
N GLY A 326 -23.08 10.83 19.36
CA GLY A 326 -24.12 11.84 19.14
C GLY A 326 -24.91 11.63 17.84
N LYS A 327 -25.01 10.38 17.37
CA LYS A 327 -25.71 10.00 16.13
C LYS A 327 -27.00 9.22 16.37
N PHE A 328 -27.38 9.04 17.64
CA PHE A 328 -28.62 8.41 18.01
C PHE A 328 -29.78 9.37 17.70
N ARG A 329 -30.74 8.93 16.89
CA ARG A 329 -31.97 9.65 16.58
C ARG A 329 -33.13 8.89 17.18
#